data_AF-K1TWM5-F1
#
_entry.id   AF-K1TWM5-F1
#
_cell.length_a   1.000
_cell.length_b   1.000
_cell.length_c   1.000
_cell.angle_alpha   90.00
_cell.angle_beta   90.00
_cell.angle_gamma   90.00
#
_symmetry.space_group_name_H-M   'P 1'
#
loop_
_entity.id
_entity.type
_entity.pdbx_description
1 polymer ?
#
loop_
_entity_poly.entity_id
_entity_poly.type
_entity_poly.pdbx_seq_one_letter_code
_entity_poly.pdbx_strand_id
1 'polypeptide(L)'
;MTNIDESRLNDVSRVVESYSGIVIPANKPIVGENVFTQVAGVHADGDNKNNLYCNDLLPERFGRKREYALGKTSGKANIRKNLEDLGLDLDEESMRKVTERIIELGDKKELVTQEDLPYIVSDVLKHGVVSESVKLKSYIVTLAHGLKPMATVKIEINGKEFEENS
;
A
#
# COMPACT_ATOMS: atom_id res chain seq x y z
N MET A 1 12.28 -33.27 14.34
CA MET A 1 11.21 -32.27 14.18
C MET A 1 11.17 -31.42 15.43
N THR A 2 11.02 -30.11 15.29
CA THR A 2 10.74 -29.22 16.42
C THR A 2 9.25 -29.34 16.74
N ASN A 3 8.85 -29.47 18.01
CA ASN A 3 7.42 -29.53 18.40
C ASN A 3 6.78 -28.13 18.38
N ILE A 4 7.02 -27.35 17.32
CA ILE A 4 6.62 -25.95 17.18
C ILE A 4 5.65 -25.85 16.00
N ASP A 5 4.52 -25.19 16.21
CA ASP A 5 3.61 -24.79 15.14
C ASP A 5 4.14 -23.51 14.47
N GLU A 6 4.75 -23.68 13.29
CA GLU A 6 5.37 -22.58 12.54
C GLU A 6 4.35 -21.56 12.02
N SER A 7 3.09 -21.96 11.83
CA SER A 7 2.03 -21.08 11.31
C SER A 7 1.66 -19.96 12.29
N ARG A 8 2.06 -20.09 13.57
CA ARG A 8 1.75 -19.15 14.66
C ARG A 8 2.94 -18.28 15.04
N LEU A 9 4.09 -18.46 14.40
CA LEU A 9 5.32 -17.72 14.75
C LEU A 9 5.14 -16.22 14.60
N ASN A 10 4.41 -15.77 13.56
CA ASN A 10 4.19 -14.34 13.38
C ASN A 10 3.32 -13.76 14.50
N ASP A 11 2.19 -14.39 14.80
CA ASP A 11 1.25 -13.90 15.81
C ASP A 11 1.86 -13.87 17.21
N VAL A 12 2.57 -14.93 17.60
CA VAL A 12 3.27 -14.97 18.89
C VAL A 12 4.33 -13.87 18.95
N SER A 13 5.05 -13.63 17.86
CA SER A 13 6.04 -12.54 17.81
C SER A 13 5.39 -11.17 17.97
N ARG A 14 4.24 -10.92 17.30
CA ARG A 14 3.47 -9.68 17.44
C ARG A 14 2.94 -9.48 18.87
N VAL A 15 2.53 -10.56 19.53
CA VAL A 15 2.16 -10.53 20.96
C VAL A 15 3.37 -10.10 21.79
N VAL A 16 4.53 -10.73 21.65
CA VAL A 16 5.74 -10.36 22.42
C VAL A 16 6.17 -8.92 22.15
N GLU A 17 6.14 -8.46 20.89
CA GLU A 17 6.40 -7.06 20.51
C GLU A 17 5.49 -6.10 21.29
N SER A 18 4.19 -6.38 21.34
CA SER A 18 3.21 -5.53 22.03
C SER A 18 3.42 -5.45 23.56
N TYR A 19 3.79 -6.55 24.21
CA TYR A 19 4.00 -6.58 25.67
C TYR A 19 5.39 -6.12 26.10
N SER A 20 6.41 -6.37 25.28
CA SER A 20 7.79 -5.98 25.59
C SER A 20 8.11 -4.54 25.23
N GLY A 21 7.35 -3.94 24.29
CA GLY A 21 7.65 -2.63 23.71
C GLY A 21 8.85 -2.65 22.75
N ILE A 22 9.38 -3.83 22.42
CA ILE A 22 10.51 -3.97 21.49
C ILE A 22 9.96 -4.28 20.09
N VAL A 23 10.14 -3.33 19.18
CA VAL A 23 9.71 -3.45 17.78
C VAL A 23 10.51 -4.52 17.05
N ILE A 24 9.82 -5.37 16.30
CA ILE A 24 10.40 -6.36 15.39
C ILE A 24 10.97 -5.64 14.17
N PRO A 25 12.27 -5.78 13.87
CA PRO A 25 12.84 -5.22 12.65
C PRO A 25 12.10 -5.73 11.41
N ALA A 26 11.83 -4.84 10.45
CA ALA A 26 11.08 -5.21 9.24
C ALA A 26 11.76 -6.32 8.40
N ASN A 27 13.06 -6.50 8.53
CA ASN A 27 13.85 -7.55 7.87
C ASN A 27 14.14 -8.77 8.76
N LYS A 28 13.55 -8.87 9.96
CA LYS A 28 13.74 -10.00 10.86
C LYS A 28 13.27 -11.29 10.17
N PRO A 29 14.09 -12.35 10.02
CA PRO A 29 13.68 -13.55 9.30
C PRO A 29 12.35 -14.11 9.80
N ILE A 30 11.52 -14.56 8.85
CA ILE A 30 10.17 -15.13 9.05
C ILE A 30 9.10 -14.14 9.55
N VAL A 31 9.43 -13.29 10.52
CA VAL A 31 8.41 -12.50 11.25
C VAL A 31 8.43 -11.01 10.95
N GLY A 32 9.50 -10.51 10.33
CA GLY A 32 9.62 -9.14 9.88
C GLY A 32 8.67 -8.83 8.74
N GLU A 33 8.17 -7.61 8.71
CA GLU A 33 7.12 -7.18 7.77
C GLU A 33 7.50 -7.37 6.30
N ASN A 34 8.76 -7.11 5.94
CA ASN A 34 9.21 -7.09 4.55
C ASN A 34 9.70 -8.45 4.03
N VAL A 35 9.71 -9.50 4.87
CA VAL A 35 10.36 -10.79 4.55
C VAL A 35 9.73 -11.47 3.33
N PHE A 36 8.41 -11.32 3.16
CA PHE A 36 7.66 -11.95 2.09
C PHE A 36 7.13 -10.93 1.05
N THR A 37 7.76 -9.75 0.99
CA THR A 37 7.35 -8.67 0.09
C THR A 37 8.27 -8.62 -1.14
N GLN A 38 7.70 -8.77 -2.33
CA GLN A 38 8.42 -8.64 -3.59
C GLN A 38 8.46 -7.19 -4.05
N VAL A 39 9.69 -6.67 -4.22
CA VAL A 39 9.90 -5.25 -4.55
C VAL A 39 10.13 -5.02 -6.05
N ALA A 40 10.84 -5.92 -6.72
CA ALA A 40 11.18 -5.76 -8.13
C ALA A 40 10.14 -6.42 -9.04
N GLY A 41 9.82 -5.73 -10.13
CA GLY A 41 8.97 -6.24 -11.23
C GLY A 41 9.32 -7.65 -11.69
N VAL A 42 10.61 -7.94 -11.80
CA VAL A 42 11.11 -9.25 -12.26
C VAL A 42 10.81 -10.38 -11.26
N HIS A 43 10.75 -10.10 -9.96
CA HIS A 43 10.41 -11.12 -8.97
C HIS A 43 8.91 -11.44 -9.02
N ALA A 44 8.06 -10.43 -9.14
CA ALA A 44 6.61 -10.61 -9.30
C ALA A 44 6.27 -11.31 -10.64
N ASP A 45 7.00 -11.01 -11.70
CA ASP A 45 6.85 -11.70 -13.00
C ASP A 45 7.28 -13.18 -12.91
N GLY A 46 8.35 -13.48 -12.17
CA GLY A 46 8.78 -14.86 -11.92
C GLY A 46 7.76 -15.69 -11.14
N ASP A 47 7.04 -15.08 -10.19
CA ASP A 47 5.93 -15.75 -9.49
C ASP A 47 4.82 -16.16 -10.48
N ASN A 48 4.51 -15.30 -11.46
CA ASN A 48 3.50 -15.58 -12.48
C ASN A 48 3.93 -16.66 -13.51
N LYS A 49 5.24 -16.81 -13.75
CA LYS A 49 5.79 -17.77 -14.71
C LYS A 49 6.14 -19.11 -14.05
N ASN A 50 5.13 -19.76 -13.47
CA ASN A 50 5.25 -21.03 -12.76
C ASN A 50 6.09 -20.98 -11.48
N ASN A 51 5.98 -19.90 -10.70
CA ASN A 51 6.62 -19.78 -9.39
C ASN A 51 8.14 -20.06 -9.45
N LEU A 52 8.82 -19.37 -10.37
CA LEU A 52 10.24 -19.59 -10.69
C LEU A 52 11.17 -19.51 -9.46
N TYR A 53 10.75 -18.78 -8.41
CA TYR A 53 11.49 -18.55 -7.18
C TYR A 53 10.94 -19.34 -5.97
N CYS A 54 10.23 -20.43 -6.22
CA CYS A 54 9.74 -21.31 -5.16
C CYS A 54 10.89 -21.84 -4.27
N ASN A 55 10.65 -21.89 -2.98
CA ASN A 55 11.57 -22.44 -1.98
C ASN A 55 10.77 -22.99 -0.79
N ASP A 56 11.40 -23.77 0.08
CA ASP A 56 10.73 -24.42 1.24
C ASP A 56 10.27 -23.46 2.35
N LEU A 57 10.58 -22.16 2.22
CA LEU A 57 10.24 -21.10 3.16
C LEU A 57 9.15 -20.19 2.56
N LEU A 58 8.07 -20.79 2.06
CA LEU A 58 6.91 -20.04 1.58
C LEU A 58 6.19 -19.32 2.73
N PRO A 59 5.61 -18.13 2.51
CA PRO A 59 4.91 -17.37 3.55
C PRO A 59 3.77 -18.17 4.22
N GLU A 60 3.08 -19.02 3.45
CA GLU A 60 1.93 -19.80 3.92
C GLU A 60 2.33 -20.79 5.04
N ARG A 61 3.57 -21.29 5.01
CA ARG A 61 4.13 -22.13 6.08
C ARG A 61 4.14 -21.42 7.44
N PHE A 62 4.24 -20.09 7.41
CA PHE A 62 4.36 -19.24 8.59
C PHE A 62 3.10 -18.42 8.88
N GLY A 63 1.95 -18.80 8.29
CA GLY A 63 0.68 -18.10 8.47
C GLY A 63 0.64 -16.72 7.82
N ARG A 64 1.52 -16.46 6.84
CA ARG A 64 1.62 -15.19 6.12
C ARG A 64 1.22 -15.35 4.66
N LYS A 65 1.06 -14.22 3.98
CA LYS A 65 0.86 -14.15 2.53
C LYS A 65 2.04 -13.47 1.84
N ARG A 66 2.21 -13.75 0.55
CA ARG A 66 3.10 -12.98 -0.32
C ARG A 66 2.52 -11.58 -0.50
N GLU A 67 3.39 -10.58 -0.50
CA GLU A 67 3.01 -9.18 -0.78
C GLU A 67 3.86 -8.61 -1.90
N TYR A 68 3.37 -7.55 -2.53
CA TYR A 68 4.03 -6.92 -3.68
C TYR A 68 4.11 -5.42 -3.45
N ALA A 69 5.32 -4.90 -3.25
CA ALA A 69 5.51 -3.47 -3.02
C ALA A 69 5.16 -2.65 -4.26
N LEU A 70 4.67 -1.42 -4.03
CA LEU A 70 4.34 -0.42 -5.03
C LEU A 70 5.31 0.76 -4.89
N GLY A 71 6.09 1.02 -5.92
CA GLY A 71 7.09 2.09 -5.96
C GLY A 71 7.97 2.04 -7.21
N LYS A 72 9.10 2.74 -7.18
CA LYS A 72 9.96 2.96 -8.36
C LYS A 72 10.51 1.70 -9.05
N THR A 73 10.64 0.59 -8.32
CA THR A 73 11.12 -0.70 -8.86
C THR A 73 10.00 -1.65 -9.22
N SER A 74 8.74 -1.25 -8.99
CA SER A 74 7.57 -2.06 -9.30
C SER A 74 7.41 -2.13 -10.81
N GLY A 75 7.11 -3.34 -11.31
CA GLY A 75 6.70 -3.54 -12.69
C GLY A 75 5.18 -3.75 -12.79
N LYS A 76 4.70 -3.93 -14.03
CA LYS A 76 3.30 -4.30 -14.31
C LYS A 76 2.82 -5.51 -13.49
N ALA A 77 3.71 -6.48 -13.23
CA ALA A 77 3.37 -7.68 -12.46
C ALA A 77 3.03 -7.37 -11.00
N ASN A 78 3.79 -6.50 -10.31
CA ASN A 78 3.47 -6.07 -8.95
C ASN A 78 2.11 -5.38 -8.88
N ILE A 79 1.88 -4.45 -9.82
CA ILE A 79 0.67 -3.63 -9.84
C ILE A 79 -0.54 -4.51 -10.14
N ARG A 80 -0.42 -5.40 -11.13
CA ARG A 80 -1.47 -6.38 -11.45
C ARG A 80 -1.84 -7.23 -10.24
N LYS A 81 -0.86 -7.74 -9.48
CA LYS A 81 -1.13 -8.53 -8.27
C LYS A 81 -1.92 -7.75 -7.22
N ASN A 82 -1.53 -6.50 -6.97
CA ASN A 82 -2.26 -5.65 -6.04
C ASN A 82 -3.67 -5.29 -6.52
N LEU A 83 -3.88 -5.12 -7.84
CA LEU A 83 -5.20 -4.86 -8.42
C LEU A 83 -6.09 -6.10 -8.40
N GLU A 84 -5.53 -7.29 -8.68
CA GLU A 84 -6.23 -8.59 -8.57
C GLU A 84 -6.79 -8.80 -7.17
N ASP A 85 -6.00 -8.52 -6.13
CA ASP A 85 -6.42 -8.58 -4.71
C ASP A 85 -7.57 -7.61 -4.38
N LEU A 86 -7.72 -6.52 -5.15
CA LEU A 86 -8.83 -5.57 -5.06
C LEU A 86 -10.02 -5.93 -5.98
N GLY A 87 -9.91 -6.99 -6.78
CA GLY A 87 -10.91 -7.34 -7.79
C GLY A 87 -10.96 -6.37 -8.97
N LEU A 88 -9.86 -5.65 -9.24
CA LEU A 88 -9.73 -4.70 -10.34
C LEU A 88 -8.89 -5.29 -11.48
N ASP A 89 -9.28 -5.00 -12.71
CA ASP A 89 -8.51 -5.32 -13.91
C ASP A 89 -8.41 -4.10 -14.82
N LEU A 90 -7.30 -3.98 -15.52
CA LEU A 90 -7.00 -2.87 -16.42
C LEU A 90 -6.51 -3.41 -17.76
N ASP A 91 -6.93 -2.75 -18.84
CA ASP A 91 -6.34 -2.98 -20.15
C ASP A 91 -4.85 -2.57 -20.19
N GLU A 92 -4.12 -3.01 -21.21
CA GLU A 92 -2.68 -2.78 -21.32
C GLU A 92 -2.27 -1.30 -21.38
N GLU A 93 -3.11 -0.43 -21.96
CA GLU A 93 -2.82 1.01 -22.03
C GLU A 93 -2.99 1.64 -20.65
N SER A 94 -4.10 1.34 -19.97
CA SER A 94 -4.39 1.78 -18.61
C SER A 94 -3.32 1.29 -17.63
N MET A 95 -2.95 0.01 -17.71
CA MET A 95 -1.90 -0.60 -16.89
C MET A 95 -0.55 0.11 -17.08
N ARG A 96 -0.19 0.46 -18.32
CA ARG A 96 1.04 1.21 -18.61
C ARG A 96 1.03 2.59 -17.92
N LYS A 97 -0.04 3.36 -18.07
CA LYS A 97 -0.15 4.70 -17.48
C LYS A 97 -0.11 4.66 -15.94
N VAL A 98 -0.82 3.71 -15.33
CA VAL A 98 -0.82 3.52 -13.87
C VAL A 98 0.57 3.09 -13.38
N THR A 99 1.27 2.23 -14.14
CA THR A 99 2.65 1.84 -13.83
C THR A 99 3.59 3.04 -13.83
N GLU A 100 3.54 3.88 -14.86
CA GLU A 100 4.32 5.12 -14.95
C GLU A 100 4.05 6.02 -13.74
N ARG A 101 2.77 6.21 -13.39
CA ARG A 101 2.38 7.04 -12.24
C ARG A 101 2.92 6.51 -10.91
N ILE A 102 2.87 5.21 -10.67
CA ILE A 102 3.39 4.60 -9.44
C ILE A 102 4.92 4.73 -9.36
N ILE A 103 5.62 4.61 -10.49
CA ILE A 103 7.07 4.83 -10.55
C ILE A 103 7.41 6.28 -10.20
N GLU A 104 6.69 7.26 -10.78
CA GLU A 104 6.87 8.68 -10.48
C GLU A 104 6.68 9.00 -8.99
N LEU A 105 5.63 8.45 -8.36
CA LEU A 105 5.37 8.61 -6.92
C LEU A 105 6.51 7.97 -6.10
N GLY A 106 6.95 6.79 -6.49
CA GLY A 106 8.08 6.10 -5.85
C GLY A 106 9.41 6.86 -5.97
N ASP A 107 9.67 7.52 -7.10
CA ASP A 107 10.86 8.37 -7.29
C ASP A 107 10.84 9.61 -6.39
N LYS A 108 9.64 10.13 -6.09
CA LYS A 108 9.43 11.19 -5.10
C LYS A 108 9.51 10.69 -3.65
N LYS A 109 9.78 9.39 -3.43
CA LYS A 109 9.78 8.72 -2.12
C LYS A 109 8.41 8.76 -1.43
N GLU A 110 7.33 8.90 -2.20
CA GLU A 110 5.99 8.74 -1.67
C GLU A 110 5.70 7.26 -1.42
N LEU A 111 5.05 6.96 -0.29
CA LEU A 111 4.60 5.61 0.02
C LEU A 111 3.30 5.38 -0.74
N VAL A 112 3.31 4.41 -1.65
CA VAL A 112 2.10 3.95 -2.33
C VAL A 112 1.66 2.64 -1.69
N THR A 113 0.45 2.61 -1.18
CA THR A 113 -0.19 1.43 -0.62
C THR A 113 -1.22 0.87 -1.59
N GLN A 114 -1.69 -0.35 -1.30
CA GLN A 114 -2.77 -0.96 -2.08
C GLN A 114 -4.06 -0.11 -2.01
N GLU A 115 -4.32 0.57 -0.89
CA GLU A 115 -5.49 1.42 -0.69
C GLU A 115 -5.46 2.68 -1.57
N ASP A 116 -4.28 3.11 -2.00
CA ASP A 116 -4.10 4.25 -2.89
C ASP A 116 -4.42 3.92 -4.35
N LEU A 117 -4.37 2.63 -4.73
CA LEU A 117 -4.51 2.21 -6.13
C LEU A 117 -5.82 2.65 -6.79
N PRO A 118 -7.02 2.52 -6.18
CA PRO A 118 -8.26 2.97 -6.80
C PRO A 118 -8.25 4.48 -7.13
N TYR A 119 -7.60 5.29 -6.29
CA TYR A 119 -7.48 6.72 -6.50
C TYR A 119 -6.48 7.05 -7.61
N ILE A 120 -5.32 6.39 -7.62
CA ILE A 120 -4.31 6.53 -8.68
C ILE A 120 -4.90 6.11 -10.02
N VAL A 121 -5.61 4.98 -10.07
CA VAL A 121 -6.30 4.51 -11.29
C VAL A 121 -7.34 5.55 -11.74
N SER A 122 -8.17 6.04 -10.84
CA SER A 122 -9.16 7.08 -11.15
C SER A 122 -8.50 8.36 -11.69
N ASP A 123 -7.42 8.83 -11.07
CA ASP A 123 -6.68 10.04 -11.47
C ASP A 123 -6.08 9.89 -12.87
N VAL A 124 -5.38 8.79 -13.11
CA VAL A 124 -4.69 8.50 -14.37
C VAL A 124 -5.67 8.33 -15.53
N LEU A 125 -6.82 7.68 -15.30
CA LEU A 125 -7.78 7.36 -16.37
C LEU A 125 -8.81 8.46 -16.62
N LYS A 126 -9.07 9.35 -15.65
CA LYS A 126 -10.04 10.46 -15.80
C LYS A 126 -9.47 11.72 -16.45
N HIS A 127 -8.23 11.70 -16.95
CA HIS A 127 -7.60 12.83 -17.64
C HIS A 127 -8.29 13.33 -18.94
N GLY A 128 -9.48 12.82 -19.30
CA GLY A 128 -10.34 13.37 -20.35
C GLY A 128 -11.46 14.30 -19.88
N VAL A 129 -11.83 14.28 -18.59
CA VAL A 129 -12.94 15.09 -18.03
C VAL A 129 -12.60 15.49 -16.59
N VAL A 130 -11.67 16.41 -16.41
CA VAL A 130 -11.47 17.06 -15.12
C VAL A 130 -12.23 18.38 -15.13
N SER A 131 -13.48 18.38 -14.68
CA SER A 131 -13.94 19.56 -13.95
C SER A 131 -13.21 19.48 -12.61
N GLU A 132 -12.25 20.37 -12.35
CA GLU A 132 -11.70 20.57 -11.00
C GLU A 132 -12.82 21.14 -10.12
N SER A 133 -13.80 20.30 -9.80
CA SER A 133 -15.02 20.72 -9.15
C SER A 133 -14.81 20.91 -7.66
N VAL A 134 -13.70 20.45 -7.06
CA VAL A 134 -13.40 20.59 -5.64
C VAL A 134 -11.92 20.91 -5.42
N LYS A 135 -11.58 21.94 -4.65
CA LYS A 135 -10.21 22.30 -4.25
C LYS A 135 -10.13 22.52 -2.74
N LEU A 136 -9.16 21.92 -2.06
CA LEU A 136 -8.85 22.24 -0.66
C LEU A 136 -8.10 23.59 -0.61
N LYS A 137 -8.66 24.59 0.06
CA LYS A 137 -8.08 25.95 0.15
C LYS A 137 -7.23 26.11 1.41
N SER A 138 -7.73 25.66 2.55
CA SER A 138 -7.04 25.71 3.83
C SER A 138 -7.63 24.72 4.82
N TYR A 139 -6.84 24.31 5.79
CA TYR A 139 -7.32 23.56 6.95
C TYR A 139 -6.60 24.04 8.22
N ILE A 140 -7.30 23.96 9.35
CA ILE A 140 -6.75 24.19 10.70
C ILE A 140 -7.17 23.01 11.56
N VAL A 141 -6.22 22.41 12.27
CA VAL A 141 -6.49 21.33 13.24
C VAL A 141 -5.89 21.74 14.58
N THR A 142 -6.72 21.72 15.63
CA THR A 142 -6.31 22.04 17.00
C THR A 142 -6.44 20.80 17.88
N LEU A 143 -5.32 20.38 18.46
CA LEU A 143 -5.22 19.24 19.37
C LEU A 143 -4.56 19.71 20.66
N ALA A 144 -5.22 19.49 21.79
CA ALA A 144 -4.67 19.82 23.11
C ALA A 144 -5.19 18.83 24.16
N HIS A 145 -4.31 18.41 25.07
CA HIS A 145 -4.67 17.47 26.13
C HIS A 145 -5.76 18.06 27.04
N GLY A 146 -6.86 17.31 27.23
CA GLY A 146 -8.01 17.74 28.01
C GLY A 146 -8.99 18.66 27.27
N LEU A 147 -8.72 19.02 26.01
CA LEU A 147 -9.66 19.73 25.15
C LEU A 147 -10.21 18.80 24.06
N LYS A 148 -11.44 19.07 23.63
CA LYS A 148 -12.02 18.37 22.49
C LYS A 148 -11.23 18.77 21.23
N PRO A 149 -10.76 17.81 20.42
CA PRO A 149 -10.16 18.10 19.12
C PRO A 149 -11.09 18.94 18.26
N MET A 150 -10.53 19.91 17.53
CA MET A 150 -11.29 20.71 16.57
C MET A 150 -10.60 20.75 15.22
N ALA A 151 -11.38 20.75 14.15
CA ALA A 151 -10.89 20.94 12.80
C ALA A 151 -11.78 21.92 12.03
N THR A 152 -11.16 22.83 11.29
CA THR A 152 -11.83 23.70 10.31
C THR A 152 -11.25 23.40 8.94
N VAL A 153 -12.12 23.15 7.96
CA VAL A 153 -11.72 22.85 6.58
C VAL A 153 -12.42 23.82 5.65
N LYS A 154 -11.65 24.48 4.79
CA LYS A 154 -12.15 25.30 3.69
C LYS A 154 -11.91 24.62 2.36
N ILE A 155 -12.98 24.38 1.62
CA ILE A 155 -12.96 23.83 0.27
C ILE A 155 -13.64 24.80 -0.70
N GLU A 156 -13.27 24.72 -1.97
CA GLU A 156 -13.92 25.43 -3.08
C GLU A 156 -14.59 24.37 -3.96
N ILE A 157 -15.92 24.43 -4.10
CA ILE A 157 -16.67 23.56 -5.01
C ILE A 157 -17.19 24.38 -6.19
N ASN A 158 -16.77 24.06 -7.41
CA ASN A 158 -17.14 24.78 -8.65
C ASN A 158 -16.96 26.30 -8.54
N GLY A 159 -15.86 26.75 -7.94
CA GLY A 159 -15.54 28.18 -7.73
C GLY A 159 -16.27 28.83 -6.55
N LYS A 160 -17.11 28.11 -5.80
CA LYS A 160 -17.77 28.61 -4.59
C LYS A 160 -17.10 28.05 -3.33
N GLU A 161 -16.73 28.92 -2.41
CA GLU A 161 -16.09 28.50 -1.15
C GLU A 161 -17.11 27.99 -0.12
N PHE A 162 -16.72 26.95 0.61
CA PHE A 162 -17.43 26.34 1.72
C PHE A 162 -16.44 26.14 2.87
N GLU A 163 -16.86 26.44 4.09
CA GLU A 163 -16.06 26.26 5.31
C GLU A 163 -16.93 25.55 6.35
N GLU A 164 -16.39 24.50 6.96
CA GLU A 164 -17.05 23.71 7.99
C GLU A 164 -16.10 23.48 9.17
N ASN A 165 -16.67 23.37 10.38
CA ASN A 165 -15.94 23.17 11.62
C ASN A 165 -16.54 22.01 12.45
N SER A 166 -15.66 21.17 13.02
CA SER A 166 -15.99 20.00 13.86
C SER A 166 -15.25 20.06 15.18
#